data_AF-A0A3S3QSQ7-F1
#
_entry.id   AF-A0A3S3QSQ7-F1
#
_cell.length_a   1.000
_cell.length_b   1.000
_cell.length_c   1.000
_cell.angle_alpha   90.00
_cell.angle_beta   90.00
_cell.angle_gamma   90.00
#
_symmetry.space_group_name_H-M   'P 1'
#
loop_
_entity.id
_entity.type
_entity.pdbx_description
1 polymer ?
#
loop_
_entity_poly.entity_id
_entity_poly.type
_entity_poly.pdbx_seq_one_letter_code
_entity_poly.pdbx_strand_id
1 'polypeptide(L)'
;CKLLRLAQCEWPPAAEIEPDAMLRHTICYEYEAWLRDERGLADATIDALLREARRFLEWQSGHGKAPGLWALSVRDIDLYMDMRTRGLRRISLARVAAWLRSLLRYLHRTGRIPTDLTPHVIGPMLYAYEDVPSTLDRSQISAVLAVTRKDSSPRGLRDYAILQLLATYGLREGEICRLQLDDIDWRADSLRVRHTKTNACSYMPLVVPVGEALLDYLRLGRPQVEIREIFIRSCAPYTL
;
A
#
# COMPACT_ATOMS: atom_id res chain seq x y z
N CYS A 1 0.99 38.10 -4.34
CA CYS A 1 1.39 39.53 -4.30
C CYS A 1 1.69 40.05 -5.70
N LYS A 2 0.91 41.03 -6.21
CA LYS A 2 1.10 41.62 -7.54
C LYS A 2 2.43 42.38 -7.71
N LEU A 3 3.03 42.85 -6.62
CA LEU A 3 4.30 43.57 -6.61
C LEU A 3 5.53 42.70 -6.94
N LEU A 4 5.51 41.39 -6.65
CA LEU A 4 6.64 40.50 -6.94
C LEU A 4 6.76 40.11 -8.42
N ARG A 5 5.65 40.16 -9.18
CA ARG A 5 5.64 39.88 -10.64
C ARG A 5 6.23 40.99 -11.49
N LEU A 6 6.35 42.22 -10.97
CA LEU A 6 6.91 43.36 -11.71
C LEU A 6 8.43 43.48 -11.55
N ALA A 7 9.02 42.82 -10.54
CA ALA A 7 10.45 42.85 -10.28
C ALA A 7 11.21 41.64 -10.84
N GLN A 8 10.50 40.54 -11.13
CA GLN A 8 11.07 39.31 -11.67
C GLN A 8 10.24 38.90 -12.89
N CYS A 9 10.86 38.90 -14.08
CA CYS A 9 10.16 38.64 -15.34
C CYS A 9 9.57 37.21 -15.45
N GLU A 10 9.91 36.30 -14.53
CA GLU A 10 9.37 34.94 -14.45
C GLU A 10 9.11 34.56 -12.98
N TRP A 11 7.82 34.48 -12.59
CA TRP A 11 7.39 34.00 -11.28
C TRP A 11 6.18 33.05 -11.40
N PRO A 12 6.21 31.84 -10.79
CA PRO A 12 7.26 31.33 -9.91
C PRO A 12 8.58 31.08 -10.67
N PRO A 13 9.74 31.23 -10.02
CA PRO A 13 11.02 30.91 -10.65
C PRO A 13 10.94 29.49 -11.19
N ALA A 14 11.46 29.26 -12.40
CA ALA A 14 11.70 27.91 -12.87
C ALA A 14 12.46 27.20 -11.76
N ALA A 15 11.88 26.16 -11.16
CA ALA A 15 12.53 25.43 -10.10
C ALA A 15 13.89 24.98 -10.66
N GLU A 16 14.99 25.42 -10.07
CA GLU A 16 16.30 24.84 -10.35
C GLU A 16 16.19 23.37 -9.98
N ILE A 17 15.92 22.51 -10.98
CA ILE A 17 15.89 21.07 -10.76
C ILE A 17 17.34 20.67 -10.61
N GLU A 18 17.77 20.54 -9.35
CA GLU A 18 19.04 19.93 -8.96
C GLU A 18 19.30 18.69 -9.85
N PRO A 19 20.43 18.60 -10.56
CA PRO A 19 20.72 17.48 -11.46
C PRO A 19 20.53 16.10 -10.82
N ASP A 20 20.83 16.00 -9.52
CA ASP A 20 20.61 14.81 -8.71
C ASP A 20 19.13 14.45 -8.58
N ALA A 21 18.23 15.44 -8.45
CA ALA A 21 16.79 15.20 -8.40
C ALA A 21 16.27 14.64 -9.73
N MET A 22 16.77 15.15 -10.86
CA MET A 22 16.42 14.64 -12.19
C MET A 22 16.89 13.19 -12.38
N LEU A 23 18.12 12.88 -11.94
CA LEU A 23 18.66 11.52 -11.99
C LEU A 23 17.81 10.55 -11.15
N ARG A 24 17.46 10.92 -9.91
CA ARG A 24 16.60 10.09 -9.04
C ARG A 24 15.23 9.84 -9.67
N HIS A 25 14.62 10.86 -10.27
CA HIS A 25 13.34 10.73 -10.94
C HIS A 25 13.42 9.75 -12.12
N THR A 26 14.44 9.93 -12.97
CA THR A 26 14.70 9.06 -14.14
C THR A 26 14.88 7.60 -13.72
N ILE A 27 15.70 7.35 -12.68
CA ILE A 27 15.91 6.01 -12.15
C ILE A 27 14.59 5.40 -11.66
N CYS A 28 13.78 6.16 -10.92
CA CYS A 28 12.50 5.65 -10.42
C CYS A 28 11.52 5.33 -11.56
N TYR A 29 11.47 6.17 -12.59
CA TYR A 29 10.60 5.98 -13.75
C TYR A 29 10.97 4.71 -14.52
N GLU A 30 12.26 4.53 -14.85
CA GLU A 30 12.70 3.33 -15.56
C GLU A 30 12.62 2.07 -14.68
N TYR A 31 12.89 2.20 -13.38
CA TYR A 31 12.73 1.11 -12.43
C TYR A 31 11.26 0.67 -12.33
N GLU A 32 10.33 1.62 -12.34
CA GLU A 32 8.90 1.32 -12.38
C GLU A 32 8.52 0.54 -13.64
N ALA A 33 8.96 1.01 -14.81
CA ALA A 33 8.74 0.31 -16.08
C ALA A 33 9.32 -1.11 -16.04
N TRP A 34 10.53 -1.28 -15.49
CA TRP A 34 11.14 -2.59 -15.30
C TRP A 34 10.31 -3.52 -14.39
N LEU A 35 9.81 -3.00 -13.26
CA LEU A 35 8.99 -3.77 -12.33
C LEU A 35 7.64 -4.19 -12.94
N ARG A 36 7.07 -3.33 -13.80
CA ARG A 36 5.79 -3.57 -14.47
C ARG A 36 5.95 -4.51 -15.66
N ASP A 37 6.82 -4.15 -16.60
CA ASP A 37 6.86 -4.77 -17.93
C ASP A 37 7.70 -6.04 -17.96
N GLU A 38 8.85 -6.05 -17.26
CA GLU A 38 9.72 -7.23 -17.23
C GLU A 38 9.38 -8.19 -16.09
N ARG A 39 8.95 -7.68 -14.93
CA ARG A 39 8.64 -8.52 -13.75
C ARG A 39 7.17 -8.80 -13.53
N GLY A 40 6.27 -8.10 -14.23
CA GLY A 40 4.82 -8.33 -14.11
C GLY A 40 4.29 -8.16 -12.69
N LEU A 41 4.87 -7.27 -11.89
CA LEU A 41 4.44 -7.07 -10.50
C LEU A 41 3.14 -6.26 -10.43
N ALA A 42 2.31 -6.56 -9.44
CA ALA A 42 1.12 -5.76 -9.15
C ALA A 42 1.49 -4.35 -8.67
N ASP A 43 0.68 -3.34 -9.01
CA ASP A 43 0.95 -1.92 -8.70
C ASP A 43 1.23 -1.67 -7.21
N ALA A 44 0.48 -2.30 -6.31
CA ALA A 44 0.73 -2.15 -4.87
C ALA A 44 2.12 -2.63 -4.43
N THR A 45 2.68 -3.62 -5.12
CA THR A 45 4.05 -4.11 -4.88
C THR A 45 5.07 -3.14 -5.48
N ILE A 46 4.78 -2.62 -6.68
CA ILE A 46 5.59 -1.58 -7.34
C ILE A 46 5.68 -0.33 -6.46
N ASP A 47 4.56 0.14 -5.90
CA ASP A 47 4.52 1.29 -4.99
C ASP A 47 5.35 1.08 -3.72
N ALA A 48 5.34 -0.12 -3.14
CA ALA A 48 6.18 -0.44 -1.99
C ALA A 48 7.68 -0.39 -2.35
N LEU A 49 8.05 -0.97 -3.50
CA LEU A 49 9.42 -0.96 -4.01
C LEU A 49 9.90 0.47 -4.36
N LEU A 50 9.04 1.27 -5.01
CA LEU A 50 9.34 2.65 -5.38
C LEU A 50 9.48 3.57 -4.16
N ARG A 51 8.62 3.41 -3.15
CA ARG A 51 8.75 4.18 -1.89
C ARG A 51 10.10 3.93 -1.24
N GLU A 52 10.53 2.67 -1.20
CA GLU A 52 11.85 2.35 -0.67
C GLU A 52 12.98 2.88 -1.55
N ALA A 53 12.83 2.76 -2.87
CA ALA A 53 13.83 3.24 -3.82
C ALA A 53 14.06 4.74 -3.71
N ARG A 54 12.98 5.53 -3.66
CA ARG A 54 13.05 6.99 -3.47
C ARG A 54 13.78 7.34 -2.18
N ARG A 55 13.44 6.69 -1.07
CA ARG A 55 14.11 6.92 0.23
C ARG A 55 15.61 6.60 0.17
N PHE A 56 15.98 5.49 -0.45
CA PHE A 56 17.39 5.12 -0.59
C PHE A 56 18.17 6.11 -1.44
N LEU A 57 17.62 6.49 -2.60
CA LEU A 57 18.24 7.44 -3.51
C LEU A 57 18.35 8.84 -2.89
N GLU A 58 17.32 9.31 -2.18
CA GLU A 58 17.36 10.56 -1.41
C GLU A 58 18.41 10.52 -0.30
N TRP A 59 18.48 9.41 0.45
CA TRP A 59 19.48 9.24 1.49
C TRP A 59 20.91 9.27 0.94
N GLN A 60 21.15 8.60 -0.19
CA GLN A 60 22.45 8.56 -0.85
C GLN A 60 22.90 9.95 -1.31
N SER A 61 21.99 10.75 -1.89
CA SER A 61 22.30 12.12 -2.31
C SER A 61 22.60 13.05 -1.12
N GLY A 62 21.99 12.82 0.05
CA GLY A 62 22.19 13.66 1.24
C GLY A 62 23.40 13.28 2.11
N HIS A 63 23.83 12.01 2.11
CA HIS A 63 24.95 11.53 2.95
C HIS A 63 26.32 11.60 2.26
N GLY A 64 26.34 11.67 0.93
CA GLY A 64 27.57 11.90 0.17
C GLY A 64 27.74 13.38 -0.15
N LYS A 65 28.81 14.02 0.34
CA LYS A 65 29.43 15.12 -0.40
C LYS A 65 30.03 14.50 -1.68
N ALA A 66 29.17 14.19 -2.65
CA ALA A 66 29.38 13.47 -3.92
C ALA A 66 30.52 12.44 -3.96
N PRO A 67 30.15 11.17 -4.07
CA PRO A 67 30.22 10.58 -5.39
C PRO A 67 28.90 9.87 -5.72
N GLY A 68 28.43 9.98 -6.97
CA GLY A 68 27.16 9.39 -7.40
C GLY A 68 27.10 7.87 -7.22
N LEU A 69 26.04 7.23 -7.71
CA LEU A 69 25.81 5.79 -7.57
C LEU A 69 27.02 4.91 -7.94
N TRP A 70 27.89 5.39 -8.83
CA TRP A 70 29.12 4.70 -9.22
C TRP A 70 30.06 4.33 -8.06
N ALA A 71 30.10 5.15 -7.02
CA ALA A 71 30.97 4.93 -5.87
C ALA A 71 30.25 4.28 -4.67
N LEU A 72 29.02 3.81 -4.89
CA LEU A 72 28.24 3.14 -3.85
C LEU A 72 29.01 1.92 -3.34
N SER A 73 29.19 1.86 -2.02
CA SER A 73 29.99 0.84 -1.35
C SER A 73 29.16 -0.02 -0.42
N VAL A 74 29.72 -1.14 0.03
CA VAL A 74 29.10 -2.00 1.07
C VAL A 74 28.83 -1.20 2.35
N ARG A 75 29.74 -0.28 2.72
CA ARG A 75 29.57 0.59 3.89
C ARG A 75 28.31 1.46 3.78
N ASP A 76 27.98 1.94 2.59
CA ASP A 76 26.78 2.75 2.39
C ASP A 76 25.51 1.92 2.56
N ILE A 77 25.52 0.65 2.13
CA ILE A 77 24.41 -0.28 2.35
C ILE A 77 24.22 -0.53 3.85
N ASP A 78 25.30 -0.77 4.59
CA ASP A 78 25.25 -1.00 6.05
C ASP A 78 24.77 0.25 6.79
N LEU A 79 25.26 1.43 6.43
CA LEU A 79 24.82 2.71 7.02
C LEU A 79 23.33 2.96 6.75
N TYR A 80 22.86 2.66 5.53
CA TYR A 80 21.44 2.77 5.21
C TYR A 80 20.61 1.81 6.06
N MET A 81 21.00 0.54 6.13
CA MET A 81 20.29 -0.47 6.90
C MET A 81 20.29 -0.15 8.41
N ASP A 82 21.40 0.34 8.97
CA ASP A 82 21.47 0.79 10.37
C ASP A 82 20.48 1.93 10.64
N MET A 83 20.46 2.95 9.78
CA MET A 83 19.53 4.07 9.90
C MET A 83 18.06 3.61 9.84
N ARG A 84 17.76 2.57 9.04
CA ARG A 84 16.42 1.98 8.95
C ARG A 84 16.03 1.14 10.17
N THR A 85 16.98 0.66 10.98
CA THR A 85 16.66 -0.14 12.19
C THR A 85 15.94 0.67 13.27
N ARG A 86 16.21 1.98 13.37
CA ARG A 86 15.78 2.85 14.50
C ARG A 86 14.28 3.15 14.58
N GLY A 87 13.46 2.56 13.72
CA GLY A 87 12.00 2.74 13.74
C GLY A 87 11.21 1.58 13.15
N LEU A 88 11.84 0.43 12.88
CA LEU A 88 11.20 -0.69 12.20
C LEU A 88 11.25 -1.96 13.03
N ARG A 89 10.14 -2.69 13.05
CA ARG A 89 10.11 -4.08 13.54
C ARG A 89 10.95 -4.97 12.62
N ARG A 90 11.42 -6.11 13.13
CA ARG A 90 12.25 -7.08 12.38
C ARG A 90 11.63 -7.47 11.03
N ILE A 91 10.34 -7.78 11.01
CA ILE A 91 9.62 -8.13 9.77
C ILE A 91 9.59 -6.97 8.75
N SER A 92 9.46 -5.73 9.22
CA SER A 92 9.51 -4.55 8.37
C SER A 92 10.91 -4.31 7.83
N LEU A 93 11.95 -4.51 8.65
CA LEU A 93 13.34 -4.38 8.23
C LEU A 93 13.74 -5.46 7.21
N ALA A 94 13.25 -6.70 7.37
CA ALA A 94 13.44 -7.75 6.37
C ALA A 94 12.81 -7.40 5.01
N ARG A 95 11.64 -6.75 5.02
CA ARG A 95 11.00 -6.24 3.79
C ARG A 95 11.82 -5.12 3.15
N VAL A 96 12.35 -4.20 3.95
CA VAL A 96 13.27 -3.14 3.49
C VAL A 96 14.49 -3.75 2.81
N ALA A 97 15.13 -4.75 3.44
CA ALA A 97 16.25 -5.47 2.83
C ALA A 97 15.87 -6.10 1.48
N ALA A 98 14.70 -6.74 1.39
CA ALA A 98 14.22 -7.33 0.14
C ALA A 98 13.95 -6.28 -0.96
N TRP A 99 13.36 -5.14 -0.59
CA TRP A 99 13.10 -4.03 -1.51
C TRP A 99 14.40 -3.37 -1.99
N LEU A 100 15.36 -3.16 -1.09
CA LEU A 100 16.68 -2.63 -1.42
C LEU A 100 17.44 -3.56 -2.36
N ARG A 101 17.43 -4.88 -2.11
CA ARG A 101 18.00 -5.88 -3.02
C ARG A 101 17.38 -5.81 -4.42
N SER A 102 16.08 -5.55 -4.51
CA SER A 102 15.41 -5.39 -5.81
C SER A 102 15.92 -4.16 -6.57
N LEU A 103 16.08 -3.03 -5.87
CA LEU A 103 16.64 -1.81 -6.47
C LEU A 103 18.10 -2.00 -6.89
N LEU A 104 18.96 -2.52 -6.00
CA LEU A 104 20.39 -2.69 -6.31
C LEU A 104 20.61 -3.63 -7.50
N ARG A 105 19.80 -4.70 -7.60
CA ARG A 105 19.79 -5.59 -8.77
C ARG A 105 19.46 -4.82 -10.05
N TYR A 106 18.47 -3.93 -10.01
CA TYR A 106 18.12 -3.09 -11.15
C TYR A 106 19.25 -2.10 -11.53
N LEU A 107 19.83 -1.43 -10.54
CA LEU A 107 20.93 -0.48 -10.75
C LEU A 107 22.15 -1.17 -11.35
N HIS A 108 22.49 -2.38 -10.87
CA HIS A 108 23.60 -3.15 -11.42
C HIS A 108 23.30 -3.63 -12.84
N ARG A 109 22.08 -4.17 -13.07
CA ARG A 109 21.65 -4.63 -14.40
C ARG A 109 21.71 -3.53 -15.45
N THR A 110 21.39 -2.29 -15.06
CA THR A 110 21.40 -1.12 -15.96
C THR A 110 22.74 -0.39 -15.99
N GLY A 111 23.79 -0.93 -15.37
CA GLY A 111 25.15 -0.36 -15.39
C GLY A 111 25.31 0.92 -14.58
N ARG A 112 24.36 1.25 -13.69
CA ARG A 112 24.40 2.45 -12.84
C ARG A 112 25.30 2.28 -11.62
N ILE A 113 25.52 1.04 -11.21
CA ILE A 113 26.55 0.66 -10.23
C ILE A 113 27.46 -0.40 -10.86
N PRO A 114 28.79 -0.32 -10.66
CA PRO A 114 29.74 -1.23 -11.29
C PRO A 114 29.76 -2.63 -10.68
N THR A 115 29.36 -2.75 -9.41
CA THR A 115 29.44 -3.99 -8.63
C THR A 115 28.06 -4.36 -8.11
N ASP A 116 27.71 -5.65 -8.14
CA ASP A 116 26.47 -6.13 -7.54
C ASP A 116 26.56 -6.09 -6.01
N LEU A 117 25.91 -5.09 -5.40
CA LEU A 117 25.83 -4.95 -3.95
C LEU A 117 24.68 -5.76 -3.33
N THR A 118 23.87 -6.45 -4.13
CA THR A 118 22.72 -7.23 -3.66
C THR A 118 23.07 -8.26 -2.57
N PRO A 119 24.19 -9.03 -2.67
CA PRO A 119 24.57 -10.01 -1.65
C PRO A 119 24.93 -9.40 -0.30
N HIS A 120 25.31 -8.12 -0.30
CA HIS A 120 25.76 -7.39 0.88
C HIS A 120 24.62 -6.73 1.66
N VAL A 121 23.39 -6.77 1.15
CA VAL A 121 22.22 -6.32 1.92
C VAL A 121 21.88 -7.37 2.97
N ILE A 122 22.27 -7.14 4.21
CA ILE A 122 21.96 -8.03 5.33
C ILE A 122 20.64 -7.58 5.97
N GLY A 123 19.66 -8.47 5.99
CA GLY A 123 18.40 -8.29 6.71
C GLY A 123 18.36 -9.18 7.95
N PRO A 124 17.46 -8.91 8.92
CA PRO A 124 17.29 -9.80 10.06
C PRO A 124 16.80 -11.16 9.59
N MET A 125 17.32 -12.23 10.19
CA MET A 125 16.74 -13.56 10.05
C MET A 125 15.37 -13.57 10.72
N LEU A 126 14.33 -14.06 10.03
CA LEU A 126 12.99 -14.22 10.58
C LEU A 126 12.71 -15.70 10.75
N TYR A 127 12.23 -16.10 11.93
CA TYR A 127 11.80 -17.48 12.14
C TYR A 127 10.31 -17.63 11.82
N ALA A 128 9.94 -18.77 11.24
CA ALA A 128 8.53 -19.09 11.06
C ALA A 128 7.82 -19.08 12.42
N TYR A 129 6.69 -18.38 12.50
CA TYR A 129 5.88 -18.25 13.71
C TYR A 129 6.58 -17.57 14.91
N GLU A 130 7.55 -16.67 14.67
CA GLU A 130 8.18 -15.91 15.76
C GLU A 130 7.20 -14.96 16.49
N ASP A 131 6.14 -14.54 15.80
CA ASP A 131 5.04 -13.76 16.39
C ASP A 131 3.91 -14.68 16.87
N VAL A 132 3.33 -14.35 18.02
CA VAL A 132 2.12 -15.03 18.52
C VAL A 132 0.95 -14.71 17.57
N PRO A 133 0.30 -15.72 16.97
CA PRO A 133 -0.88 -15.49 16.15
C PRO A 133 -1.97 -14.79 16.98
N SER A 134 -2.36 -13.59 16.58
CA SER A 134 -3.53 -12.93 17.17
C SER A 134 -4.78 -13.50 16.47
N THR A 135 -5.39 -14.50 17.10
CA THR A 135 -6.67 -15.05 16.67
C THR A 135 -7.75 -14.64 17.65
N LEU A 136 -8.87 -14.15 17.14
CA LEU A 136 -10.06 -13.93 17.97
C LEU A 136 -10.85 -15.23 18.07
N ASP A 137 -11.30 -15.57 19.28
CA ASP A 137 -12.23 -16.66 19.48
C ASP A 137 -13.67 -16.26 19.08
N ARG A 138 -14.58 -17.24 19.05
CA ARG A 138 -15.98 -17.00 18.64
C ARG A 138 -16.72 -16.06 19.58
N SER A 139 -16.44 -16.08 20.89
CA SER A 139 -17.13 -15.22 21.85
C SER A 139 -16.64 -13.77 21.74
N GLN A 140 -15.36 -13.55 21.47
CA GLN A 140 -14.77 -12.25 21.16
C GLN A 140 -15.34 -11.67 19.87
N ILE A 141 -15.42 -12.47 18.79
CA ILE A 141 -16.05 -12.04 17.54
C ILE A 141 -17.51 -11.63 17.79
N SER A 142 -18.26 -12.46 18.53
CA SER A 142 -19.65 -12.19 18.88
C SER A 142 -19.79 -10.91 19.71
N ALA A 143 -18.88 -10.67 20.67
CA ALA A 143 -18.86 -9.47 21.49
C ALA A 143 -18.58 -8.21 20.65
N VAL A 144 -17.60 -8.27 19.74
CA VAL A 144 -17.29 -7.15 18.82
C VAL A 144 -18.51 -6.83 17.95
N LEU A 145 -19.11 -7.84 17.31
CA LEU A 145 -20.30 -7.64 16.48
C LEU A 145 -21.48 -7.06 17.28
N ALA A 146 -21.69 -7.55 18.52
CA ALA A 146 -22.76 -7.06 19.39
C ALA A 146 -22.57 -5.60 19.83
N VAL A 147 -21.32 -5.16 20.03
CA VAL A 147 -21.03 -3.76 20.36
C VAL A 147 -21.20 -2.88 19.13
N THR A 148 -20.63 -3.25 17.98
CA THR A 148 -20.72 -2.43 16.76
C THR A 148 -22.15 -2.30 16.25
N ARG A 149 -22.98 -3.34 16.39
CA ARG A 149 -24.41 -3.30 15.99
C ARG A 149 -25.22 -2.20 16.70
N LYS A 150 -24.78 -1.72 17.86
CA LYS A 150 -25.47 -0.67 18.63
C LYS A 150 -25.26 0.73 18.04
N ASP A 151 -24.24 0.92 17.20
CA ASP A 151 -23.96 2.19 16.56
C ASP A 151 -24.76 2.32 15.26
N SER A 152 -25.84 3.10 15.33
CA SER A 152 -26.72 3.40 14.20
C SER A 152 -26.26 4.59 13.34
N SER A 153 -25.09 5.17 13.63
CA SER A 153 -24.51 6.20 12.79
C SER A 153 -24.14 5.63 11.40
N PRO A 154 -24.06 6.48 10.35
CA PRO A 154 -23.63 6.04 9.02
C PRO A 154 -22.29 5.28 9.03
N ARG A 155 -21.37 5.66 9.92
CA ARG A 155 -20.09 4.97 10.11
C ARG A 155 -20.26 3.65 10.85
N GLY A 156 -21.07 3.61 11.91
CA GLY A 156 -21.38 2.39 12.66
C GLY A 156 -21.99 1.30 11.78
N LEU A 157 -22.98 1.66 10.95
CA LEU A 157 -23.60 0.74 9.99
C LEU A 157 -22.60 0.19 8.97
N ARG A 158 -21.73 1.06 8.46
CA ARG A 158 -20.65 0.66 7.54
C ARG A 158 -19.69 -0.33 8.21
N ASP A 159 -19.19 0.03 9.39
CA ASP A 159 -18.19 -0.75 10.11
C ASP A 159 -18.80 -2.10 10.55
N TYR A 160 -20.09 -2.14 10.93
CA TYR A 160 -20.82 -3.38 11.23
C TYR A 160 -20.94 -4.30 10.01
N ALA A 161 -21.32 -3.77 8.85
CA ALA A 161 -21.40 -4.54 7.61
C ALA A 161 -20.04 -5.12 7.17
N ILE A 162 -18.96 -4.34 7.31
CA ILE A 162 -17.58 -4.80 7.06
C ILE A 162 -17.22 -5.94 8.01
N LEU A 163 -17.46 -5.77 9.31
CA LEU A 163 -17.17 -6.81 10.32
C LEU A 163 -17.98 -8.08 10.08
N GLN A 164 -19.22 -7.97 9.61
CA GLN A 164 -20.04 -9.13 9.31
C GLN A 164 -19.49 -9.92 8.10
N LEU A 165 -19.00 -9.24 7.06
CA LEU A 165 -18.31 -9.88 5.93
C LEU A 165 -17.00 -10.56 6.37
N LEU A 166 -16.21 -9.89 7.20
CA LEU A 166 -14.97 -10.43 7.77
C LEU A 166 -15.23 -11.69 8.60
N ALA A 167 -16.19 -11.63 9.52
CA ALA A 167 -16.50 -12.70 10.45
C ALA A 167 -17.17 -13.91 9.76
N THR A 168 -17.95 -13.68 8.70
CA THR A 168 -18.72 -14.75 8.03
C THR A 168 -17.92 -15.44 6.94
N TYR A 169 -17.22 -14.68 6.09
CA TYR A 169 -16.55 -15.23 4.90
C TYR A 169 -15.02 -15.11 4.93
N GLY A 170 -14.44 -14.43 5.93
CA GLY A 170 -12.99 -14.26 6.01
C GLY A 170 -12.40 -13.44 4.87
N LEU A 171 -13.17 -12.50 4.31
CA LEU A 171 -12.71 -11.67 3.19
C LEU A 171 -11.50 -10.83 3.60
N ARG A 172 -10.60 -10.56 2.66
CA ARG A 172 -9.49 -9.62 2.88
C ARG A 172 -9.97 -8.18 2.69
N GLU A 173 -9.28 -7.25 3.33
CA GLU A 173 -9.51 -5.80 3.16
C GLU A 173 -9.66 -5.41 1.68
N GLY A 174 -8.69 -5.76 0.84
CA GLY A 174 -8.74 -5.42 -0.59
C GLY A 174 -9.87 -6.08 -1.38
N GLU A 175 -10.45 -7.18 -0.87
CA GLU A 175 -11.63 -7.81 -1.47
C GLU A 175 -12.89 -7.02 -1.08
N ILE A 176 -13.02 -6.66 0.20
CA ILE A 176 -14.13 -5.84 0.72
C ILE A 176 -14.16 -4.45 0.06
N CYS A 177 -13.01 -3.77 -0.01
CA CYS A 177 -12.92 -2.43 -0.61
C CYS A 177 -13.30 -2.39 -2.10
N ARG A 178 -13.22 -3.53 -2.81
CA ARG A 178 -13.55 -3.64 -4.22
C ARG A 178 -14.93 -4.23 -4.48
N LEU A 179 -15.71 -4.55 -3.45
CA LEU A 179 -17.08 -5.04 -3.61
C LEU A 179 -17.95 -3.92 -4.19
N GLN A 180 -18.67 -4.25 -5.26
CA GLN A 180 -19.56 -3.34 -5.98
C GLN A 180 -21.02 -3.73 -5.75
N LEU A 181 -21.93 -2.78 -5.97
CA LEU A 181 -23.38 -3.02 -5.85
C LEU A 181 -23.85 -4.19 -6.73
N ASP A 182 -23.25 -4.35 -7.91
CA ASP A 182 -23.57 -5.44 -8.86
C ASP A 182 -23.03 -6.81 -8.43
N ASP A 183 -22.24 -6.87 -7.36
CA ASP A 183 -21.78 -8.14 -6.81
C ASP A 183 -22.79 -8.80 -5.89
N ILE A 184 -23.84 -8.09 -5.48
CA ILE A 184 -24.92 -8.64 -4.67
C ILE A 184 -26.08 -9.02 -5.58
N ASP A 185 -26.35 -10.32 -5.67
CA ASP A 185 -27.59 -10.84 -6.24
C ASP A 185 -28.58 -11.12 -5.10
N TRP A 186 -29.45 -10.15 -4.85
CA TRP A 186 -30.50 -10.25 -3.83
C TRP A 186 -31.60 -11.26 -4.16
N ARG A 187 -31.72 -11.70 -5.43
CA ARG A 187 -32.74 -12.68 -5.83
C ARG A 187 -32.21 -14.10 -5.70
N ALA A 188 -30.93 -14.28 -6.00
CA ALA A 188 -30.24 -15.56 -5.89
C ALA A 188 -29.57 -15.78 -4.53
N ASP A 189 -29.73 -14.85 -3.58
CA ASP A 189 -29.04 -14.81 -2.29
C ASP A 189 -27.54 -15.11 -2.45
N SER A 190 -26.87 -14.36 -3.33
CA SER A 190 -25.46 -14.60 -3.68
C SER A 190 -24.62 -13.33 -3.64
N LEU A 191 -23.37 -13.48 -3.20
CA LEU A 191 -22.35 -12.44 -3.19
C LEU A 191 -21.15 -12.88 -4.03
N ARG A 192 -20.84 -12.13 -5.08
CA ARG A 192 -19.65 -12.34 -5.91
C ARG A 192 -18.43 -11.63 -5.33
N VAL A 193 -17.37 -12.37 -5.05
CA VAL A 193 -16.11 -11.84 -4.51
C VAL A 193 -15.00 -11.99 -5.55
N ARG A 194 -14.37 -10.86 -5.92
CA ARG A 194 -13.18 -10.82 -6.79
C ARG A 194 -11.91 -10.88 -5.95
N HIS A 195 -11.12 -11.94 -6.10
CA HIS A 195 -9.89 -12.13 -5.34
C HIS A 195 -8.73 -11.29 -5.88
N THR A 196 -8.09 -10.53 -4.99
CA THR A 196 -7.03 -9.57 -5.35
C THR A 196 -5.70 -10.20 -5.76
N LYS A 197 -5.42 -11.44 -5.33
CA LYS A 197 -4.15 -12.12 -5.59
C LYS A 197 -4.17 -13.04 -6.80
N THR A 198 -5.28 -13.71 -7.04
CA THR A 198 -5.40 -14.77 -8.05
C THR A 198 -6.20 -14.33 -9.27
N ASN A 199 -6.80 -13.13 -9.23
CA ASN A 199 -7.77 -12.66 -10.22
C ASN A 199 -8.97 -13.60 -10.43
N ALA A 200 -9.19 -14.53 -9.50
CA ALA A 200 -10.31 -15.46 -9.52
C ALA A 200 -11.56 -14.84 -8.89
N CYS A 201 -12.73 -15.38 -9.22
CA CYS A 201 -14.00 -15.00 -8.61
C CYS A 201 -14.57 -16.19 -7.83
N SER A 202 -15.13 -15.90 -6.66
CA SER A 202 -15.91 -16.88 -5.88
C SER A 202 -17.32 -16.34 -5.64
N TYR A 203 -18.28 -17.25 -5.53
CA TYR A 203 -19.66 -16.93 -5.18
C TYR A 203 -19.96 -17.47 -3.79
N MET A 204 -20.36 -16.59 -2.89
CA MET A 204 -20.69 -16.90 -1.50
C MET A 204 -22.21 -16.81 -1.33
N PRO A 205 -22.83 -17.67 -0.52
CA PRO A 205 -24.24 -17.50 -0.16
C PRO A 205 -24.40 -16.21 0.65
N LEU A 206 -25.36 -15.36 0.32
CA LEU A 206 -25.70 -14.16 1.07
C LEU A 206 -26.54 -14.53 2.29
N VAL A 207 -25.88 -14.92 3.38
CA VAL A 207 -26.60 -15.29 4.61
C VAL A 207 -27.28 -14.09 5.23
N VAL A 208 -28.42 -14.33 5.90
CA VAL A 208 -29.30 -13.28 6.47
C VAL A 208 -28.54 -12.21 7.27
N PRO A 209 -27.64 -12.55 8.23
CA PRO A 209 -26.94 -11.51 9.00
C PRO A 209 -26.09 -10.57 8.13
N VAL A 210 -25.47 -11.09 7.07
CA VAL A 210 -24.69 -10.29 6.12
C VAL A 210 -25.61 -9.45 5.25
N GLY A 211 -26.68 -10.06 4.72
CA GLY A 211 -27.67 -9.38 3.89
C GLY A 211 -28.31 -8.20 4.61
N GLU A 212 -28.73 -8.39 5.87
CA GLU A 212 -29.30 -7.32 6.71
C GLU A 212 -28.29 -6.20 6.96
N ALA A 213 -27.06 -6.54 7.37
CA ALA A 213 -26.05 -5.52 7.65
C ALA A 213 -25.69 -4.70 6.40
N LEU A 214 -25.56 -5.35 5.24
CA LEU A 214 -25.35 -4.66 3.96
C LEU A 214 -26.54 -3.78 3.60
N LEU A 215 -27.76 -4.28 3.75
CA LEU A 215 -28.98 -3.55 3.42
C LEU A 215 -29.14 -2.30 4.29
N ASP A 216 -28.91 -2.43 5.60
CA ASP A 216 -28.98 -1.32 6.56
C ASP A 216 -27.96 -0.24 6.20
N TYR A 217 -26.72 -0.63 5.91
CA TYR A 217 -25.70 0.33 5.47
C TYR A 217 -26.09 0.99 4.15
N LEU A 218 -26.48 0.22 3.13
CA LEU A 218 -26.82 0.76 1.80
C LEU A 218 -28.00 1.73 1.84
N ARG A 219 -28.98 1.50 2.72
CA ARG A 219 -30.17 2.35 2.84
C ARG A 219 -29.98 3.56 3.75
N LEU A 220 -29.28 3.39 4.88
CA LEU A 220 -29.28 4.36 5.97
C LEU A 220 -27.90 5.01 6.20
N GLY A 221 -26.81 4.35 5.84
CA GLY A 221 -25.45 4.82 6.11
C GLY A 221 -24.63 5.23 4.90
N ARG A 222 -24.95 4.73 3.70
CA ARG A 222 -24.16 5.01 2.50
C ARG A 222 -24.48 6.41 1.97
N PRO A 223 -23.47 7.27 1.77
CA PRO A 223 -23.69 8.58 1.16
C PRO A 223 -24.20 8.45 -0.28
N GLN A 224 -24.99 9.42 -0.73
CA GLN A 224 -25.53 9.47 -2.08
C GLN A 224 -24.43 9.89 -3.06
N VAL A 225 -23.82 8.91 -3.73
CA VAL A 225 -22.75 9.11 -4.72
C VAL A 225 -22.90 8.11 -5.87
N GLU A 226 -22.37 8.48 -7.04
CA GLU A 226 -22.43 7.68 -8.28
C GLU A 226 -21.46 6.48 -8.31
N ILE A 227 -20.47 6.48 -7.43
CA ILE A 227 -19.50 5.40 -7.25
C ILE A 227 -20.26 4.08 -7.01
N ARG A 228 -19.81 2.96 -7.60
CA ARG A 228 -20.53 1.66 -7.50
C ARG A 228 -20.03 0.76 -6.39
N GLU A 229 -18.90 1.10 -5.79
CA GLU A 229 -18.36 0.43 -4.61
C GLU A 229 -19.35 0.52 -3.45
N ILE A 230 -19.52 -0.59 -2.74
CA ILE A 230 -20.44 -0.67 -1.60
C ILE A 230 -19.93 0.25 -0.49
N PHE A 231 -18.67 0.07 -0.08
CA PHE A 231 -18.08 0.77 1.06
C PHE A 231 -17.34 2.03 0.63
N ILE A 232 -17.66 3.13 1.30
CA ILE A 232 -17.11 4.46 0.99
C ILE A 232 -16.54 5.08 2.26
N ARG A 233 -15.50 5.92 2.12
CA ARG A 233 -15.02 6.75 3.23
C ARG A 233 -16.14 7.60 3.82
N SER A 234 -16.23 7.65 5.15
CA SER A 234 -17.26 8.45 5.85
C SER A 234 -16.95 9.95 5.87
N CYS A 235 -15.70 10.37 5.61
CA CYS A 235 -15.29 11.76 5.55
C CYS A 235 -14.94 12.16 4.12
N ALA A 236 -15.36 13.35 3.69
CA ALA A 236 -14.97 13.91 2.41
C ALA A 236 -13.44 14.11 2.32
N PRO A 237 -12.82 14.00 1.13
CA PRO A 237 -13.44 13.61 -0.14
C PRO A 237 -13.76 12.11 -0.18
N TYR A 238 -14.97 11.78 -0.67
CA TYR A 238 -15.46 10.41 -0.84
C TYR A 238 -14.66 9.70 -1.93
N THR A 239 -13.49 9.22 -1.54
CA THR A 239 -12.54 8.46 -2.36
C THR A 239 -12.30 7.11 -1.69
N LEU A 240 -11.82 6.11 -2.45
CA LEU A 240 -11.49 4.76 -1.94
C LEU A 240 -10.70 4.81 -0.63
#